data_AF-F4WEZ4-F1
#
_entry.id   AF-F4WEZ4-F1
#
_cell.length_a   1.000
_cell.length_b   1.000
_cell.length_c   1.000
_cell.angle_alpha   90.00
_cell.angle_beta   90.00
_cell.angle_gamma   90.00
#
_symmetry.space_group_name_H-M   'P 1'
#
loop_
_entity.id
_entity.type
_entity.pdbx_description
1 polymer ?
#
loop_
_entity_poly.entity_id
_entity_poly.type
_entity_poly.pdbx_seq_one_letter_code
_entity_poly.pdbx_strand_id
1 'polypeptide(L)'
;MSNFVLTKQHLREVLIFCFNWKKSAPEVYGDTAPTDKSCGEWFRRFKDGYFSVEDKPRSGQPKKFEDKELEALLEEDQSQTQEEFAESLGVTQQIVSARLRVMGIIQKQGNWVPYELKPRDVERRFFTCEQLIQRQQRKGFLHRIVTGDEKWIFYDNPKQKKYYAKPIAINRRHRPQHQHKEEQSNIHSSKIMFCIW
;
A
#
# COMPACT_ATOMS: atom_id res chain seq x y z
N MET A 1 37.20 20.28 -8.77
CA MET A 1 37.78 19.31 -7.82
C MET A 1 36.63 18.67 -7.06
N SER A 2 36.46 17.35 -7.18
CA SER A 2 35.41 16.59 -6.49
C SER A 2 35.63 16.66 -4.98
N ASN A 3 34.64 17.15 -4.24
CA ASN A 3 34.65 17.13 -2.77
C ASN A 3 34.62 15.68 -2.30
N PHE A 4 35.80 15.14 -1.95
CA PHE A 4 35.91 13.79 -1.43
C PHE A 4 35.36 13.78 -0.01
N VAL A 5 34.19 13.17 0.19
CA VAL A 5 33.56 13.03 1.51
C VAL A 5 34.01 11.71 2.11
N LEU A 6 34.82 11.79 3.17
CA LEU A 6 35.20 10.62 3.96
C LEU A 6 33.95 9.97 4.58
N THR A 7 33.65 8.74 4.15
CA THR A 7 32.58 7.94 4.74
C THR A 7 33.14 6.96 5.77
N LYS A 8 32.29 6.48 6.68
CA LYS A 8 32.67 5.48 7.69
C LYS A 8 33.19 4.19 7.09
N GLN A 9 32.75 3.81 5.88
CA GLN A 9 33.25 2.63 5.16
C GLN A 9 34.69 2.85 4.69
N HIS A 10 34.98 3.98 4.05
CA HIS A 10 36.35 4.32 3.63
C HIS A 10 37.34 4.29 4.80
N LEU A 11 36.95 4.84 5.96
CA LEU A 11 37.78 4.76 7.17
C LEU A 11 38.07 3.32 7.59
N ARG A 12 37.12 2.40 7.48
CA ARG A 12 37.30 0.99 7.83
C ARG A 12 38.16 0.23 6.82
N GLU A 13 38.04 0.53 5.53
CA GLU A 13 38.89 -0.03 4.48
C GLU A 13 40.36 0.37 4.68
N VAL A 14 40.60 1.63 5.04
CA VAL A 14 41.94 2.11 5.43
C VAL A 14 42.44 1.36 6.65
N LEU A 15 41.61 1.12 7.67
CA LEU A 15 42.03 0.35 8.85
C LEU A 15 42.44 -1.08 8.49
N ILE A 16 41.76 -1.73 7.52
CA ILE A 16 42.16 -3.05 7.00
C ILE A 16 43.52 -2.96 6.33
N PHE A 17 43.74 -1.94 5.50
CA PHE A 17 45.03 -1.71 4.85
C PHE A 17 46.15 -1.52 5.87
N CYS A 18 45.94 -0.67 6.88
CA CYS A 18 46.89 -0.44 7.97
C CYS A 18 47.19 -1.72 8.77
N PHE A 19 46.16 -2.53 9.03
CA PHE A 19 46.30 -3.82 9.71
C PHE A 19 47.20 -4.79 8.93
N ASN A 20 46.96 -4.93 7.61
CA ASN A 20 47.76 -5.80 6.74
C ASN A 20 49.22 -5.34 6.61
N TRP A 21 49.46 -4.03 6.61
CA TRP A 21 50.80 -3.44 6.49
C TRP A 21 51.53 -3.27 7.83
N LYS A 22 50.93 -3.69 8.96
CA LYS A 22 51.44 -3.53 10.34
C LYS A 22 51.83 -2.09 10.71
N LYS A 23 51.10 -1.08 10.20
CA LYS A 23 51.31 0.35 10.52
C LYS A 23 50.15 0.92 11.35
N SER A 24 50.41 2.00 12.10
CA SER A 24 49.35 2.70 12.87
C SER A 24 48.52 3.59 11.94
N ALA A 25 47.20 3.59 12.14
CA ALA A 25 46.25 4.37 11.34
C ALA A 25 46.19 5.91 11.56
N PRO A 26 46.57 6.49 12.72
CA PRO A 26 46.28 7.91 13.00
C PRO A 26 47.13 8.91 12.20
N GLU A 27 48.21 8.49 11.54
CA GLU A 27 49.07 9.41 10.74
C GLU A 27 48.40 9.90 9.45
N VAL A 28 47.35 9.23 8.95
CA VAL A 28 46.86 9.45 7.56
C VAL A 28 45.71 10.48 7.46
N TYR A 29 44.95 10.74 8.54
CA TYR A 29 43.66 11.48 8.45
C TYR A 29 43.43 12.62 9.46
N GLY A 30 44.41 12.95 10.31
CA GLY A 30 44.33 14.10 11.24
C GLY A 30 43.05 14.11 12.08
N ASP A 31 42.34 15.25 12.11
CA ASP A 31 41.12 15.45 12.93
C ASP A 31 39.91 14.61 12.49
N THR A 32 39.94 14.02 11.29
CA THR A 32 38.88 13.11 10.79
C THR A 32 39.18 11.64 11.06
N ALA A 33 40.28 11.35 11.78
CA ALA A 33 40.67 9.99 12.12
C ALA A 33 39.69 9.33 13.12
N PRO A 34 39.47 8.01 13.02
CA PRO A 34 38.72 7.28 14.03
C PRO A 34 39.44 7.35 15.37
N THR A 35 38.68 7.40 16.47
CA THR A 35 39.26 7.35 17.82
C THR A 35 40.06 6.06 18.04
N ASP A 36 41.12 6.14 18.84
CA ASP A 36 42.00 5.00 19.12
C ASP A 36 41.24 3.76 19.62
N LYS A 37 40.20 3.98 20.45
CA LYS A 37 39.28 2.93 20.90
C LYS A 37 38.54 2.25 19.73
N SER A 38 38.08 3.01 18.74
CA SER A 38 37.44 2.47 17.55
C SER A 38 38.43 1.68 16.70
N CYS A 39 39.65 2.19 16.52
CA CYS A 39 40.73 1.49 15.82
C CYS A 39 41.06 0.13 16.48
N GLY A 40 41.21 0.11 17.81
CA GLY A 40 41.46 -1.11 18.57
C GLY A 40 40.33 -2.14 18.45
N GLU A 41 39.07 -1.70 18.50
CA GLU A 41 37.88 -2.55 18.30
C GLU A 41 37.88 -3.22 16.91
N TRP A 42 38.22 -2.46 15.86
CA TRP A 42 38.33 -2.96 14.49
C TRP A 42 39.52 -3.90 14.30
N PHE A 43 40.69 -3.57 14.84
CA PHE A 43 41.88 -4.43 14.78
C PHE A 43 41.66 -5.76 15.48
N ARG A 44 40.90 -5.76 16.59
CA ARG A 44 40.47 -7.00 17.26
C ARG A 44 39.60 -7.85 16.33
N ARG A 45 38.61 -7.25 15.65
CA ARG A 45 37.77 -7.96 14.67
C ARG A 45 38.57 -8.54 13.51
N PHE A 46 39.59 -7.82 13.02
CA PHE A 46 40.46 -8.32 11.96
C PHE A 46 41.33 -9.49 12.42
N LYS A 47 41.82 -9.48 13.67
CA LYS A 47 42.50 -10.64 14.28
C LYS A 47 41.59 -11.87 14.38
N ASP A 48 40.30 -11.65 14.63
CA ASP A 48 39.28 -12.70 14.65
C ASP A 48 38.83 -13.15 13.23
N GLY A 49 39.48 -12.64 12.17
CA GLY A 49 39.21 -12.99 10.77
C GLY A 49 38.02 -12.26 10.13
N TYR A 50 37.48 -11.24 10.78
CA TYR A 50 36.26 -10.53 10.34
C TYR A 50 36.59 -9.24 9.58
N PHE A 51 36.71 -9.32 8.25
CA PHE A 51 37.10 -8.21 7.37
C PHE A 51 35.93 -7.42 6.75
N SER A 52 34.68 -7.71 7.11
CA SER A 52 33.53 -6.96 6.60
C SER A 52 33.53 -5.52 7.14
N VAL A 53 33.44 -4.54 6.24
CA VAL A 53 33.41 -3.10 6.55
C VAL A 53 32.01 -2.59 6.88
N GLU A 54 30.98 -3.42 6.69
CA GLU A 54 29.59 -3.06 6.96
C GLU A 54 29.24 -3.14 8.46
N ASP A 55 28.29 -2.31 8.89
CA ASP A 55 27.70 -2.47 10.22
C ASP A 55 26.88 -3.76 10.25
N LYS A 56 27.04 -4.56 11.31
CA LYS A 56 26.10 -5.65 11.59
C LYS A 56 24.69 -5.08 11.71
N PRO A 57 23.65 -5.86 11.32
CA PRO A 57 22.27 -5.46 11.52
C PRO A 57 22.09 -5.08 12.99
N ARG A 58 21.63 -3.86 13.22
CA ARG A 58 21.38 -3.37 14.57
C ARG A 58 20.11 -4.02 15.10
N SER A 59 20.10 -4.37 16.38
CA SER A 59 18.85 -4.68 17.06
C SER A 59 17.98 -3.43 17.00
N GLY A 60 16.96 -3.44 16.13
CA GLY A 60 15.99 -2.37 16.02
C GLY A 60 15.11 -2.29 17.27
N GLN A 61 14.14 -1.38 17.25
CA GLN A 61 13.10 -1.37 18.27
C GLN A 61 12.34 -2.72 18.22
N PRO A 62 12.11 -3.38 19.37
CA PRO A 62 11.31 -4.60 19.40
C PRO A 62 9.90 -4.31 18.87
N LYS A 63 9.34 -5.28 18.13
CA LYS A 63 7.96 -5.19 17.65
C LYS A 63 7.01 -5.16 18.84
N LYS A 64 5.98 -4.30 18.79
CA LYS A 64 4.98 -4.19 19.84
C LYS A 64 3.91 -5.28 19.78
N PHE A 65 3.68 -5.86 18.60
CA PHE A 65 2.75 -6.96 18.34
C PHE A 65 3.30 -7.81 17.19
N GLU A 66 2.86 -9.06 17.09
CA GLU A 66 3.27 -9.98 16.04
C GLU A 66 2.38 -9.88 14.79
N ASP A 67 2.93 -10.17 13.61
CA ASP A 67 2.17 -10.02 12.35
C ASP A 67 0.94 -10.90 12.30
N LYS A 68 1.05 -12.08 12.92
CA LYS A 68 -0.02 -13.05 13.04
C LYS A 68 -1.24 -12.51 13.79
N GLU A 69 -1.02 -11.61 14.75
CA GLU A 69 -2.11 -11.00 15.53
C GLU A 69 -2.91 -10.04 14.66
N LEU A 70 -2.23 -9.24 13.82
CA LEU A 70 -2.89 -8.35 12.86
C LEU A 70 -3.54 -9.13 11.71
N GLU A 71 -2.91 -10.23 11.25
CA GLU A 71 -3.50 -11.13 10.24
C GLU A 71 -4.79 -11.77 10.75
N ALA A 72 -4.82 -12.26 11.99
CA ALA A 72 -6.02 -12.84 12.58
C ALA A 72 -7.19 -11.83 12.63
N LEU A 73 -6.92 -10.58 13.01
CA LEU A 73 -7.94 -9.52 13.01
C LEU A 73 -8.47 -9.22 11.59
N LEU A 74 -7.58 -9.23 10.60
CA LEU A 74 -7.97 -9.03 9.20
C LEU A 74 -8.78 -10.20 8.64
N GLU A 75 -8.53 -11.44 9.07
CA GLU A 75 -9.31 -12.61 8.68
C GLU A 75 -10.71 -12.61 9.30
N GLU A 76 -10.83 -12.09 10.53
CA GLU A 76 -12.11 -11.93 11.21
C GLU A 76 -12.98 -10.86 10.54
N ASP A 77 -12.43 -9.66 10.31
CA ASP A 77 -13.14 -8.58 9.62
C ASP A 77 -12.20 -7.68 8.79
N GLN A 78 -12.31 -7.82 7.48
CA GLN A 78 -11.53 -7.04 6.51
C GLN A 78 -11.98 -5.57 6.38
N SER A 79 -13.11 -5.20 7.00
CA SER A 79 -13.70 -3.85 6.90
C SER A 79 -13.30 -2.90 8.03
N GLN A 80 -12.57 -3.40 9.04
CA GLN A 80 -12.12 -2.61 10.17
C GLN A 80 -11.19 -1.45 9.77
N THR A 81 -11.29 -0.39 10.56
CA THR A 81 -10.46 0.80 10.44
C THR A 81 -9.11 0.60 11.13
N GLN A 82 -8.12 1.42 10.75
CA GLN A 82 -6.80 1.40 11.40
C GLN A 82 -6.84 1.82 12.88
N GLU A 83 -7.89 2.54 13.30
CA GLU A 83 -8.10 2.93 14.70
C GLU A 83 -8.61 1.75 15.51
N GLU A 84 -9.60 0.99 15.00
CA GLU A 84 -10.10 -0.23 15.65
C GLU A 84 -8.98 -1.28 15.83
N PHE A 85 -8.18 -1.52 14.79
CA PHE A 85 -6.99 -2.39 14.91
C PHE A 85 -6.02 -1.90 15.99
N ALA A 86 -5.84 -0.58 16.09
CA ALA A 86 -4.92 0.01 17.06
C ALA A 86 -5.44 -0.15 18.50
N GLU A 87 -6.74 0.01 18.71
CA GLU A 87 -7.40 -0.24 19.98
C GLU A 87 -7.30 -1.72 20.39
N SER A 88 -7.61 -2.64 19.49
CA SER A 88 -7.52 -4.09 19.75
C SER A 88 -6.10 -4.54 20.09
N LEU A 89 -5.08 -3.96 19.45
CA LEU A 89 -3.67 -4.30 19.67
C LEU A 89 -3.01 -3.43 20.76
N GLY A 90 -3.71 -2.46 21.35
CA GLY A 90 -3.15 -1.55 22.36
C GLY A 90 -1.99 -0.68 21.84
N VAL A 91 -1.98 -0.35 20.54
CA VAL A 91 -0.94 0.45 19.88
C VAL A 91 -1.50 1.73 19.29
N THR A 92 -0.64 2.57 18.73
CA THR A 92 -1.09 3.77 18.01
C THR A 92 -1.41 3.42 16.55
N GLN A 93 -2.40 4.11 15.97
CA GLN A 93 -2.82 3.95 14.57
C GLN A 93 -1.66 4.04 13.57
N GLN A 94 -0.66 4.88 13.84
CA GLN A 94 0.54 5.01 13.00
C GLN A 94 1.35 3.71 12.89
N ILE A 95 1.42 2.94 13.98
CA ILE A 95 2.14 1.66 14.01
C ILE A 95 1.41 0.64 13.14
N VAL A 96 0.08 0.57 13.24
CA VAL A 96 -0.76 -0.27 12.37
C VAL A 96 -0.59 0.13 10.91
N SER A 97 -0.67 1.43 10.61
CA SER A 97 -0.50 1.96 9.25
C SER A 97 0.86 1.60 8.64
N ALA A 98 1.94 1.79 9.40
CA ALA A 98 3.28 1.40 8.98
C ALA A 98 3.39 -0.11 8.77
N ARG A 99 2.73 -0.91 9.64
CA ARG A 99 2.79 -2.36 9.57
C ARG A 99 2.05 -2.93 8.37
N LEU A 100 0.83 -2.46 8.12
CA LEU A 100 0.04 -2.81 6.93
C LEU A 100 0.81 -2.53 5.64
N ARG A 101 1.54 -1.40 5.59
CA ARG A 101 2.40 -1.06 4.45
C ARG A 101 3.58 -2.02 4.27
N VAL A 102 4.21 -2.45 5.36
CA VAL A 102 5.30 -3.44 5.31
C VAL A 102 4.80 -4.81 4.86
N MET A 103 3.58 -5.19 5.25
CA MET A 103 2.92 -6.43 4.82
C MET A 103 2.39 -6.36 3.38
N GLY A 104 2.39 -5.18 2.74
CA GLY A 104 1.87 -5.00 1.39
C GLY A 104 0.34 -4.97 1.31
N ILE A 105 -0.35 -4.78 2.44
CA ILE A 105 -1.81 -4.71 2.50
C ILE A 105 -2.25 -3.31 2.11
N ILE A 106 -3.22 -3.24 1.19
CA ILE A 106 -3.78 -1.98 0.69
C ILE A 106 -5.28 -1.90 0.97
N GLN A 107 -5.75 -0.71 1.33
CA GLN A 107 -7.17 -0.46 1.50
C GLN A 107 -7.85 -0.38 0.12
N LYS A 108 -8.91 -1.16 -0.06
CA LYS A 108 -9.76 -1.14 -1.25
C LYS A 108 -11.19 -0.84 -0.84
N GLN A 109 -11.93 -0.17 -1.73
CA GLN A 109 -13.36 0.00 -1.53
C GLN A 109 -14.08 -1.30 -1.88
N GLY A 110 -15.09 -1.66 -1.08
CA GLY A 110 -15.95 -2.81 -1.35
C GLY A 110 -16.70 -2.66 -2.67
N ASN A 111 -17.07 -3.80 -3.26
CA ASN A 111 -17.89 -3.82 -4.47
C ASN A 111 -19.36 -3.65 -4.12
N TRP A 112 -20.09 -2.87 -4.93
CA TRP A 112 -21.55 -2.81 -4.84
C TRP A 112 -22.17 -4.09 -5.39
N VAL A 113 -22.86 -4.83 -4.53
CA VAL A 113 -23.67 -6.00 -4.91
C VAL A 113 -25.14 -5.57 -4.96
N PRO A 114 -25.85 -5.72 -6.10
CA PRO A 114 -27.21 -5.18 -6.25
C PRO A 114 -28.24 -5.72 -5.26
N TYR A 115 -28.11 -7.00 -4.87
CA TYR A 115 -29.06 -7.67 -3.98
C TYR A 115 -28.35 -8.67 -3.08
N GLU A 116 -28.83 -8.79 -1.84
CA GLU A 116 -28.50 -9.90 -0.96
C GLU A 116 -29.31 -11.13 -1.39
N LEU A 117 -28.61 -12.15 -1.90
CA LEU A 117 -29.26 -13.37 -2.40
C LEU A 117 -29.61 -14.30 -1.24
N LYS A 118 -30.83 -14.86 -1.25
CA LYS A 118 -31.21 -15.92 -0.31
C LYS A 118 -30.49 -17.23 -0.69
N PRO A 119 -30.20 -18.13 0.26
CA PRO A 119 -29.52 -19.40 -0.02
C PRO A 119 -30.16 -20.20 -1.17
N ARG A 120 -31.50 -20.22 -1.22
CA ARG A 120 -32.26 -20.86 -2.31
C ARG A 120 -31.97 -20.26 -3.69
N ASP A 121 -31.85 -18.93 -3.77
CA ASP A 121 -31.57 -18.24 -5.03
C ASP A 121 -30.12 -18.48 -5.47
N VAL A 122 -29.18 -18.59 -4.52
CA VAL A 122 -27.79 -18.97 -4.77
C VAL A 122 -27.72 -20.36 -5.39
N GLU A 123 -28.38 -21.35 -4.78
CA GLU A 123 -28.41 -22.73 -5.28
C GLU A 123 -29.05 -22.82 -6.67
N ARG A 124 -30.20 -22.15 -6.86
CA ARG A 124 -30.87 -22.10 -8.17
C ARG A 124 -29.97 -21.50 -9.25
N ARG A 125 -29.27 -20.39 -8.95
CA ARG A 125 -28.33 -19.76 -9.87
C ARG A 125 -27.15 -20.68 -10.17
N PHE A 126 -26.56 -21.30 -9.16
CA PHE A 126 -25.46 -22.24 -9.29
C PHE A 126 -25.83 -23.41 -10.22
N PHE A 127 -26.95 -24.08 -9.93
CA PHE A 127 -27.43 -25.20 -10.75
C PHE A 127 -27.71 -24.78 -12.19
N THR A 128 -28.40 -23.64 -12.39
CA THR A 128 -28.69 -23.12 -13.73
C THR A 128 -27.40 -22.85 -14.51
N CYS A 129 -26.41 -22.21 -13.90
CA CYS A 129 -25.12 -21.96 -14.52
C CYS A 129 -24.39 -23.25 -14.89
N GLU A 130 -24.37 -24.24 -13.98
CA GLU A 130 -23.75 -25.54 -14.23
C GLU A 130 -24.37 -26.22 -15.44
N GLN A 131 -25.70 -26.29 -15.51
CA GLN A 131 -26.42 -26.89 -16.64
C GLN A 131 -26.13 -26.16 -17.96
N LEU A 132 -26.08 -24.82 -17.94
CA LEU A 132 -25.75 -24.02 -19.12
C LEU A 132 -24.30 -24.24 -19.59
N ILE A 133 -23.34 -24.36 -18.67
CA ILE A 133 -21.94 -24.65 -18.99
C ILE A 133 -21.81 -26.04 -19.60
N GLN A 134 -22.42 -27.06 -18.99
CA GLN A 134 -22.40 -28.43 -19.53
C GLN A 134 -23.01 -28.49 -20.93
N ARG A 135 -24.12 -27.79 -21.16
CA ARG A 135 -24.74 -27.68 -22.48
C ARG A 135 -23.79 -27.02 -23.49
N GLN A 136 -23.13 -25.92 -23.10
CA GLN A 136 -22.19 -25.19 -23.96
C GLN A 136 -20.99 -26.07 -24.36
N GLN A 137 -20.47 -26.85 -23.42
CA GLN A 137 -19.34 -27.77 -23.67
C GLN A 137 -19.72 -28.90 -24.63
N ARG A 138 -20.95 -29.43 -24.53
CA ARG A 138 -21.44 -30.49 -25.43
C ARG A 138 -21.68 -29.97 -26.84
N LYS A 139 -22.35 -28.82 -26.96
CA LYS A 139 -22.61 -28.15 -28.24
C LYS A 139 -22.73 -26.67 -28.01
N GLY A 140 -21.80 -25.91 -28.57
CA GLY A 140 -21.82 -24.45 -28.49
C GLY A 140 -23.16 -23.89 -28.98
N PHE A 141 -23.87 -23.17 -28.13
CA PHE A 141 -25.20 -22.63 -28.44
C PHE A 141 -25.27 -21.10 -28.32
N LEU A 142 -24.20 -20.44 -27.86
CA LEU A 142 -24.14 -18.97 -27.74
C LEU A 142 -24.48 -18.25 -29.05
N HIS A 143 -24.08 -18.79 -30.21
CA HIS A 143 -24.40 -18.22 -31.53
C HIS A 143 -25.89 -18.20 -31.88
N ARG A 144 -26.74 -18.84 -31.07
CA ARG A 144 -28.19 -18.93 -31.24
C ARG A 144 -28.95 -18.10 -30.22
N ILE A 145 -28.26 -17.54 -29.23
CA ILE A 145 -28.89 -16.74 -28.19
C ILE A 145 -29.18 -15.36 -28.75
N VAL A 146 -30.43 -14.93 -28.59
CA VAL A 146 -30.87 -13.54 -28.73
C VAL A 146 -31.29 -13.09 -27.33
N THR A 147 -30.80 -11.93 -26.88
CA THR A 147 -31.12 -11.37 -25.56
C THR A 147 -31.72 -9.99 -25.73
N GLY A 148 -32.79 -9.72 -24.99
CA GLY A 148 -33.38 -8.39 -24.84
C GLY A 148 -33.35 -7.95 -23.38
N ASP A 149 -33.28 -6.64 -23.17
CA ASP A 149 -33.40 -6.01 -21.84
C ASP A 149 -33.91 -4.56 -22.00
N GLU A 150 -34.43 -4.01 -20.91
CA GLU A 150 -34.96 -2.65 -20.85
C GLU A 150 -34.13 -1.81 -19.88
N LYS A 151 -33.71 -0.62 -20.34
CA LYS A 151 -32.91 0.28 -19.52
C LYS A 151 -33.41 1.71 -19.60
N TRP A 152 -33.56 2.32 -18.43
CA TRP A 152 -33.84 3.77 -18.33
C TRP A 152 -32.59 4.58 -18.70
N ILE A 153 -32.75 5.51 -19.64
CA ILE A 153 -31.74 6.49 -20.02
C ILE A 153 -32.23 7.88 -19.59
N PHE A 154 -31.45 8.52 -18.72
CA PHE A 154 -31.67 9.90 -18.30
C PHE A 154 -31.08 10.86 -19.35
N TYR A 155 -31.78 11.95 -19.66
CA TYR A 155 -31.23 12.97 -20.59
C TYR A 155 -30.00 13.66 -20.02
N ASP A 156 -30.02 13.96 -18.72
CA ASP A 156 -28.85 14.42 -17.98
C ASP A 156 -28.46 13.40 -16.92
N ASN A 157 -27.21 12.94 -16.97
CA ASN A 157 -26.63 11.99 -16.03
C ASN A 157 -25.28 12.54 -15.54
N PRO A 158 -25.31 13.59 -14.69
CA PRO A 158 -24.10 14.28 -14.29
C PRO A 158 -23.23 13.37 -13.43
N LYS A 159 -22.00 13.12 -13.87
CA LYS A 159 -20.99 12.39 -13.09
C LYS A 159 -20.18 13.35 -12.24
N GLN A 160 -19.86 12.94 -11.01
CA GLN A 160 -18.95 13.71 -10.15
C GLN A 160 -17.57 13.82 -10.81
N LYS A 161 -17.17 15.05 -11.15
CA LYS A 161 -15.83 15.32 -11.72
C LYS A 161 -14.79 15.37 -10.61
N LYS A 162 -13.71 14.61 -10.77
CA LYS A 162 -12.50 14.74 -9.94
C LYS A 162 -11.61 15.82 -10.55
N TYR A 163 -11.04 16.71 -9.74
CA TYR A 163 -10.13 17.77 -10.20
C TYR A 163 -8.86 17.77 -9.37
N TYR A 164 -7.72 18.10 -9.99
CA TYR A 164 -6.45 18.30 -9.30
C TYR A 164 -6.42 19.72 -8.74
N ALA A 165 -6.20 19.85 -7.43
CA ALA A 165 -6.00 21.12 -6.77
C ALA A 165 -4.75 21.06 -5.90
N LYS A 166 -4.04 22.19 -5.77
CA LYS A 166 -3.01 22.32 -4.74
C LYS A 166 -3.67 22.19 -3.37
N PRO A 167 -2.99 21.63 -2.35
CA PRO A 167 -3.51 21.62 -0.99
C PRO A 167 -3.70 23.07 -0.55
N ILE A 168 -4.94 23.55 -0.56
CA ILE A 168 -5.25 24.86 -0.01
C ILE A 168 -5.03 24.72 1.49
N ALA A 169 -4.06 25.47 2.05
CA ALA A 169 -3.95 25.64 3.49
C ALA A 169 -5.32 26.08 4.00
N ILE A 170 -5.91 25.31 4.91
CA ILE A 170 -7.30 25.44 5.37
C ILE A 170 -7.46 26.77 6.13
N ASN A 171 -7.55 27.88 5.41
CA ASN A 171 -8.17 29.09 5.87
C ASN A 171 -9.64 28.96 5.48
N ARG A 172 -10.49 28.67 6.47
CA ARG A 172 -11.95 28.46 6.39
C ARG A 172 -12.76 29.60 5.73
N ARG A 173 -12.09 30.62 5.16
CA ARG A 173 -12.71 31.84 4.60
C ARG A 173 -12.67 31.93 3.08
N HIS A 174 -11.93 31.08 2.38
CA HIS A 174 -11.94 31.03 0.92
C HIS A 174 -12.34 29.64 0.44
N ARG A 175 -13.65 29.38 0.48
CA ARG A 175 -14.27 28.35 -0.36
C ARG A 175 -13.98 28.78 -1.81
N PRO A 176 -13.39 27.94 -2.67
CA PRO A 176 -13.30 28.26 -4.09
C PRO A 176 -14.70 28.64 -4.55
N GLN A 177 -14.84 29.80 -5.22
CA GLN A 177 -16.08 30.16 -5.88
C GLN A 177 -16.45 28.96 -6.75
N HIS A 178 -17.53 28.29 -6.40
CA HIS A 178 -18.16 27.32 -7.28
C HIS A 178 -18.34 28.06 -8.60
N GLN A 179 -17.55 27.71 -9.62
CA GLN A 179 -17.90 28.05 -10.99
C GLN A 179 -19.35 27.61 -11.15
N HIS A 180 -20.20 28.61 -11.39
CA HIS A 180 -21.66 28.54 -11.48
C HIS A 180 -22.20 27.11 -11.60
N LYS A 181 -22.79 26.59 -10.52
CA LYS A 181 -23.93 25.71 -10.72
C LYS A 181 -25.02 26.62 -11.27
N GLU A 182 -25.20 26.64 -12.58
CA GLU A 182 -26.52 26.98 -13.11
C GLU A 182 -27.49 26.05 -12.39
N GLU A 183 -28.39 26.61 -11.60
CA GLU A 183 -29.56 25.87 -11.12
C GLU A 183 -30.24 25.33 -12.37
N GLN A 184 -30.12 24.02 -12.59
CA GLN A 184 -30.86 23.35 -13.64
C GLN A 184 -32.34 23.46 -13.25
N SER A 185 -32.97 24.50 -13.79
CA SER A 185 -34.41 24.64 -13.81
C SER A 185 -35.00 23.40 -14.50
N ASN A 186 -36.00 22.80 -13.83
CA ASN A 186 -36.69 21.54 -14.13
C ASN A 186 -36.02 20.23 -13.66
N ILE A 187 -36.25 19.91 -12.38
CA ILE A 187 -35.94 18.63 -11.69
C ILE A 187 -36.82 17.46 -12.18
N HIS A 188 -37.68 17.66 -13.17
CA HIS A 188 -38.21 16.55 -13.95
C HIS A 188 -37.22 16.22 -15.06
N SER A 189 -36.11 15.59 -14.68
CA SER A 189 -35.20 14.97 -15.64
C SER A 189 -36.02 13.95 -16.43
N SER A 190 -36.35 14.34 -17.66
CA SER A 190 -37.00 13.47 -18.61
C SER A 190 -36.13 12.20 -18.75
N LYS A 191 -36.79 11.06 -18.88
CA LYS A 191 -36.11 9.78 -19.05
C LYS A 191 -36.85 9.01 -20.12
N ILE A 192 -36.10 8.34 -20.98
CA ILE A 192 -36.64 7.45 -22.00
C ILE A 192 -36.33 6.01 -21.58
N MET A 193 -37.28 5.12 -21.79
CA MET A 193 -37.03 3.68 -21.70
C MET A 193 -36.48 3.20 -23.04
N PHE A 194 -35.29 2.62 -23.01
CA PHE A 194 -34.68 1.98 -24.17
C PHE A 194 -34.88 0.47 -24.04
N CYS A 195 -35.59 -0.12 -25.01
CA CYS A 195 -35.86 -1.56 -25.05
C CYS A 195 -35.09 -2.18 -26.23
N ILE A 196 -34.32 -3.22 -25.98
CA ILE A 196 -33.73 -4.08 -27.01
C ILE A 196 -34.47 -5.42 -26.97
N TRP A 197 -34.92 -5.91 -28.13
CA TRP A 197 -35.61 -7.19 -28.29
C TRP A 197 -34.84 -8.10 -29.24
#